data_AF-A0A3D2C6F4-F1
#
_entry.id   AF-A0A3D2C6F4-F1
#
_cell.length_a   1.000
_cell.length_b   1.000
_cell.length_c   1.000
_cell.angle_alpha   90.00
_cell.angle_beta   90.00
_cell.angle_gamma   90.00
#
_symmetry.space_group_name_H-M   'P 1'
#
loop_
_entity.id
_entity.type
_entity.pdbx_description
1 polymer ?
#
loop_
_entity_poly.entity_id
_entity_poly.type
_entity_poly.pdbx_seq_one_letter_code
_entity_poly.pdbx_strand_id
1 'polypeptide(L)'
;MRAIFLLSMVLSSCALSRLATVGKSHPDPSHRATTEAVQAPVDIHLDALGVPHIRAESRRDSLAAMGFVHARDRLFQADLMRRLAFGQLSPWLGERTHQMDMFMQGLQLRERAGRNLDGLTPELREELQAYVDGFNAGIESLPAPPIEYRVLDVPVEPWTLEDVLATPFIQSWNLAENPSVEAFALMTRDQLSVDRANDLFRLSGEGVATESGWDELRTADIAPFSPGYLAFTGALGGRPSQAEASNHWVVGGAHSDDGKPILANDPHLGQSVPSLWYVVDIRGGDWRA
;
A
#
# COMPACT_ATOMS: atom_id res chain seq x y z
N MET A 1 -6.79 45.84 7.91
CA MET A 1 -5.83 45.33 8.93
C MET A 1 -6.50 44.57 10.07
N ARG A 2 -7.23 45.18 11.02
CA ARG A 2 -7.74 44.47 12.23
C ARG A 2 -8.50 43.17 11.95
N ALA A 3 -9.39 43.13 10.95
CA ALA A 3 -10.13 41.92 10.59
C ALA A 3 -9.23 40.78 10.05
N ILE A 4 -8.21 41.12 9.25
CA ILE A 4 -7.23 40.15 8.70
C ILE A 4 -6.37 39.59 9.84
N PHE A 5 -5.97 40.44 10.80
CA PHE A 5 -5.20 40.02 11.98
C PHE A 5 -6.01 39.09 12.89
N LEU A 6 -7.28 39.42 13.15
CA LEU A 6 -8.19 38.56 13.90
C LEU A 6 -8.42 37.22 13.20
N LEU A 7 -8.64 37.23 11.88
CA LEU A 7 -8.77 36.00 11.08
C LEU A 7 -7.50 35.15 11.14
N SER A 8 -6.31 35.76 11.04
CA SER A 8 -5.05 35.02 11.19
C SER A 8 -4.88 34.45 12.59
N MET A 9 -5.25 35.18 13.66
CA MET A 9 -5.19 34.64 15.02
C MET A 9 -6.17 33.49 15.24
N VAL A 10 -7.38 33.56 14.68
CA VAL A 10 -8.36 32.45 14.75
C VAL A 10 -7.85 31.23 13.99
N LEU A 11 -7.36 31.40 12.75
CA LEU A 11 -6.80 30.31 11.96
C LEU A 11 -5.56 29.69 12.64
N SER A 12 -4.66 30.50 13.18
CA SER A 12 -3.51 30.01 13.97
C SER A 12 -3.96 29.29 15.24
N SER A 13 -4.98 29.78 15.95
CA SER A 13 -5.53 29.11 17.14
C SER A 13 -6.19 27.76 16.80
N CYS A 14 -6.90 27.67 15.68
CA CYS A 14 -7.45 26.42 15.16
C CYS A 14 -6.35 25.44 14.70
N ALA A 15 -5.27 25.93 14.08
CA ALA A 15 -4.11 25.12 13.74
C ALA A 15 -3.39 24.61 15.00
N LEU A 16 -3.15 25.48 15.98
CA LEU A 16 -2.53 25.11 17.26
C LEU A 16 -3.40 24.14 18.08
N SER A 17 -4.74 24.24 18.06
CA SER A 17 -5.60 23.29 18.77
C SER A 17 -5.70 21.93 18.06
N ARG A 18 -5.67 21.91 16.71
CA ARG A 18 -5.50 20.68 15.92
C ARG A 18 -4.14 20.03 16.18
N LEU A 19 -3.06 20.81 16.32
CA LEU A 19 -1.72 20.32 16.68
C LEU A 19 -1.61 19.88 18.15
N ALA A 20 -2.22 20.60 19.10
CA ALA A 20 -2.23 20.26 20.52
C ALA A 20 -2.99 18.95 20.82
N THR A 21 -3.78 18.45 19.85
CA THR A 21 -4.44 17.15 19.91
C THR A 21 -3.68 16.04 19.16
N VAL A 22 -2.47 16.27 18.65
CA VAL A 22 -1.61 15.21 18.08
C VAL A 22 -1.29 14.13 19.12
N GLY A 23 -1.09 14.51 20.39
CA GLY A 23 -0.92 13.55 21.50
C GLY A 23 -2.10 12.59 21.70
N LYS A 24 -3.30 12.88 21.17
CA LYS A 24 -4.45 11.97 21.19
C LYS A 24 -4.48 10.98 20.03
N SER A 25 -3.64 11.15 19.01
CA SER A 25 -3.52 10.25 17.86
C SER A 25 -2.37 9.24 18.03
N HIS A 26 -1.58 9.32 19.10
CA HIS A 26 -0.65 8.26 19.45
C HIS A 26 -1.40 7.14 20.19
N PRO A 27 -1.32 5.88 19.73
CA PRO A 27 -1.92 4.75 20.44
C PRO A 27 -1.25 4.56 21.80
N ASP A 28 -2.04 4.39 22.86
CA ASP A 28 -1.54 3.99 24.17
C ASP A 28 -1.11 2.50 24.10
N PRO A 29 0.17 2.14 24.33
CA PRO A 29 0.62 0.75 24.28
C PRO A 29 -0.04 -0.16 25.34
N SER A 30 -0.64 0.42 26.38
CA SER A 30 -1.41 -0.29 27.41
C SER A 30 -2.90 -0.38 27.13
N HIS A 31 -3.36 0.17 26.00
CA HIS A 31 -4.76 0.14 25.58
C HIS A 31 -5.30 -1.29 25.50
N ARG A 32 -6.51 -1.48 26.03
CA ARG A 32 -7.29 -2.72 25.91
C ARG A 32 -8.57 -2.42 25.15
N ALA A 33 -8.73 -3.05 24.00
CA ALA A 33 -9.98 -3.07 23.25
C ALA A 33 -10.77 -4.35 23.55
N THR A 34 -12.09 -4.26 23.52
CA THR A 34 -12.99 -5.41 23.46
C THR A 34 -13.68 -5.37 22.10
N THR A 35 -13.69 -6.48 21.37
CA THR A 35 -14.26 -6.58 20.03
C THR A 35 -14.77 -7.99 19.76
N GLU A 36 -15.74 -8.11 18.85
CA GLU A 36 -16.24 -9.40 18.34
C GLU A 36 -15.33 -10.00 17.24
N ALA A 37 -14.31 -9.26 16.77
CA ALA A 37 -13.38 -9.73 15.74
C ALA A 37 -12.56 -10.97 16.19
N VAL A 38 -12.27 -11.11 17.49
CA VAL A 38 -11.52 -12.23 18.06
C VAL A 38 -12.41 -13.13 18.94
N GLN A 39 -12.16 -14.43 18.90
CA GLN A 39 -12.91 -15.44 19.68
C GLN A 39 -12.30 -15.67 21.07
N ALA A 40 -10.98 -15.56 21.18
CA ALA A 40 -10.22 -15.64 22.44
C ALA A 40 -9.43 -14.35 22.69
N PRO A 41 -9.01 -14.07 23.95
CA PRO A 41 -8.11 -12.96 24.24
C PRO A 41 -6.80 -13.07 23.45
N VAL A 42 -6.37 -11.94 22.86
CA VAL A 42 -5.08 -11.84 22.15
C VAL A 42 -4.16 -10.89 22.93
N ASP A 43 -2.90 -11.30 23.11
CA ASP A 43 -1.86 -10.45 23.67
C ASP A 43 -1.04 -9.82 22.53
N ILE A 44 -0.82 -8.50 22.63
CA ILE A 44 -0.06 -7.70 21.67
C ILE A 44 0.99 -6.93 22.45
N HIS A 45 2.20 -7.48 22.50
CA HIS A 45 3.34 -6.85 23.18
C HIS A 45 4.15 -6.02 22.17
N LEU A 46 4.46 -4.76 22.50
CA LEU A 46 5.42 -3.97 21.73
C LEU A 46 6.81 -4.06 22.36
N ASP A 47 7.83 -4.36 21.56
CA ASP A 47 9.22 -4.37 22.01
C ASP A 47 9.81 -2.95 22.13
N ALA A 48 11.11 -2.86 22.45
CA ALA A 48 11.82 -1.59 22.60
C ALA A 48 11.95 -0.77 21.30
N LEU A 49 11.70 -1.37 20.13
CA LEU A 49 11.67 -0.72 18.82
C LEU A 49 10.24 -0.41 18.36
N GLY A 50 9.22 -0.81 19.13
CA GLY A 50 7.81 -0.67 18.78
C GLY A 50 7.27 -1.79 17.89
N VAL A 51 8.02 -2.88 17.70
CA VAL A 51 7.58 -4.04 16.91
C VAL A 51 6.50 -4.82 17.67
N PRO A 52 5.32 -5.08 17.07
CA PRO A 52 4.30 -5.93 17.68
C PRO A 52 4.67 -7.41 17.64
N HIS A 53 4.54 -8.05 18.79
CA HIS A 53 4.54 -9.49 19.00
C HIS A 53 3.11 -9.92 19.34
N ILE A 54 2.45 -10.58 18.40
CA ILE A 54 1.04 -11.01 18.51
C ILE A 54 0.99 -12.47 19.00
N ARG A 55 0.16 -12.73 20.01
CA ARG A 55 -0.05 -14.05 20.63
C ARG A 55 -1.53 -14.37 20.78
N ALA A 56 -2.03 -15.28 19.96
CA ALA A 56 -3.42 -15.75 20.00
C ALA A 56 -3.51 -17.28 20.10
N GLU A 57 -4.63 -17.77 20.61
CA GLU A 57 -4.93 -19.21 20.67
C GLU A 57 -5.18 -19.81 19.28
N SER A 58 -5.67 -19.01 18.33
CA SER A 58 -6.02 -19.43 16.97
C SER A 58 -5.31 -18.60 15.89
N ARG A 59 -5.12 -19.20 14.70
CA ARG A 59 -4.60 -18.48 13.52
C ARG A 59 -5.54 -17.35 13.11
N ARG A 60 -6.86 -17.59 13.14
CA ARG A 60 -7.91 -16.59 12.86
C ARG A 60 -7.74 -15.33 13.73
N ASP A 61 -7.66 -15.51 15.05
CA ASP A 61 -7.55 -14.37 15.97
C ASP A 61 -6.21 -13.65 15.86
N SER A 62 -5.13 -14.37 15.49
CA SER A 62 -3.84 -13.74 15.20
C SER A 62 -3.89 -12.84 13.95
N LEU A 63 -4.62 -13.25 12.89
CA LEU A 63 -4.81 -12.44 11.68
C LEU A 63 -5.70 -11.22 11.94
N ALA A 64 -6.74 -11.37 12.77
CA ALA A 64 -7.53 -10.24 13.23
C ALA A 64 -6.67 -9.23 14.04
N ALA A 65 -5.84 -9.71 14.96
CA ALA A 65 -4.91 -8.83 15.67
C ALA A 65 -3.87 -8.16 14.75
N MET A 66 -3.46 -8.81 13.65
CA MET A 66 -2.62 -8.18 12.62
C MET A 66 -3.34 -7.02 11.92
N GLY A 67 -4.61 -7.20 11.55
CA GLY A 67 -5.46 -6.12 11.04
C GLY A 67 -5.59 -4.98 12.05
N PHE A 68 -5.82 -5.31 13.32
CA PHE A 68 -5.95 -4.35 14.41
C PHE A 68 -4.70 -3.47 14.55
N VAL A 69 -3.49 -4.05 14.58
CA VAL A 69 -2.25 -3.25 14.68
C VAL A 69 -1.96 -2.45 13.41
N HIS A 70 -2.29 -2.97 12.23
CA HIS A 70 -2.18 -2.21 10.98
C HIS A 70 -3.12 -0.99 10.94
N ALA A 71 -4.36 -1.11 11.41
CA ALA A 71 -5.24 0.04 11.57
C ALA A 71 -4.68 1.02 12.62
N ARG A 72 -4.30 0.51 13.80
CA ARG A 72 -3.75 1.31 14.90
C ARG A 72 -2.55 2.17 14.48
N ASP A 73 -1.64 1.60 13.68
CA ASP A 73 -0.35 2.23 13.35
C ASP A 73 -0.30 2.87 11.95
N ARG A 74 -1.05 2.33 10.98
CA ARG A 74 -0.92 2.63 9.55
C ARG A 74 -2.23 2.99 8.85
N LEU A 75 -3.35 3.23 9.57
CA LEU A 75 -4.67 3.52 8.97
C LEU A 75 -4.63 4.52 7.80
N PHE A 76 -4.03 5.71 7.99
CA PHE A 76 -3.97 6.71 6.92
C PHE A 76 -3.14 6.25 5.71
N GLN A 77 -2.04 5.53 5.92
CA GLN A 77 -1.23 4.95 4.83
C GLN A 77 -2.03 3.90 4.05
N ALA A 78 -2.74 3.02 4.76
CA ALA A 78 -3.58 1.99 4.17
C ALA A 78 -4.78 2.58 3.39
N ASP A 79 -5.43 3.61 3.92
CA ASP A 79 -6.53 4.32 3.27
C ASP A 79 -6.06 5.09 2.03
N LEU A 80 -4.90 5.76 2.11
CA LEU A 80 -4.28 6.41 0.95
C LEU A 80 -3.98 5.41 -0.17
N MET A 81 -3.51 4.20 0.16
CA MET A 81 -3.24 3.15 -0.81
C MET A 81 -4.51 2.55 -1.45
N ARG A 82 -5.60 2.29 -0.69
CA ARG A 82 -6.86 1.85 -1.31
C ARG A 82 -7.48 2.95 -2.18
N ARG A 83 -7.38 4.22 -1.77
CA ARG A 83 -7.88 5.36 -2.57
C ARG A 83 -7.09 5.56 -3.86
N LEU A 84 -5.76 5.37 -3.81
CA LEU A 84 -4.95 5.28 -5.02
C LEU A 84 -5.43 4.15 -5.92
N ALA A 85 -5.62 2.94 -5.39
CA ALA A 85 -6.05 1.77 -6.16
C ALA A 85 -7.41 1.96 -6.84
N PHE A 86 -8.39 2.58 -6.18
CA PHE A 86 -9.72 2.79 -6.74
C PHE A 86 -9.92 4.13 -7.47
N GLY A 87 -8.88 4.97 -7.56
CA GLY A 87 -8.97 6.30 -8.15
C GLY A 87 -9.96 7.20 -7.39
N GLN A 88 -9.72 7.38 -6.09
CA GLN A 88 -10.56 8.14 -5.16
C GLN A 88 -9.74 9.15 -4.32
N LEU A 89 -8.65 9.70 -4.87
CA LEU A 89 -7.78 10.66 -4.18
C LEU A 89 -8.22 12.12 -4.34
N SER A 90 -8.90 12.47 -5.43
CA SER A 90 -9.34 13.85 -5.72
C SER A 90 -10.34 14.43 -4.72
N PRO A 91 -11.23 13.64 -4.07
CA PRO A 91 -12.01 14.12 -2.93
C PRO A 91 -11.16 14.61 -1.74
N TRP A 92 -9.91 14.15 -1.61
CA TRP A 92 -8.99 14.53 -0.53
C TRP A 92 -7.94 15.56 -0.98
N LEU A 93 -7.40 15.41 -2.20
CA LEU A 93 -6.23 16.14 -2.70
C LEU A 93 -6.54 17.11 -3.86
N GLY A 94 -7.81 17.16 -4.29
CA GLY A 94 -8.32 18.05 -5.32
C GLY A 94 -7.84 17.74 -6.73
N GLU A 95 -7.91 18.73 -7.61
CA GLU A 95 -7.64 18.62 -9.06
C GLU A 95 -6.30 17.98 -9.41
N ARG A 96 -5.29 18.08 -8.53
CA ARG A 96 -3.95 17.53 -8.75
C ARG A 96 -3.92 16.02 -8.95
N THR A 97 -4.89 15.29 -8.42
CA THR A 97 -5.00 13.84 -8.58
C THR A 97 -6.06 13.42 -9.60
N HIS A 98 -6.75 14.35 -10.26
CA HIS A 98 -7.89 14.03 -11.12
C HIS A 98 -7.52 13.10 -12.29
N GLN A 99 -6.41 13.37 -12.97
CA GLN A 99 -5.91 12.52 -14.07
C GLN A 99 -5.51 11.11 -13.59
N MET A 100 -4.93 11.00 -12.40
CA MET A 100 -4.57 9.72 -11.80
C MET A 100 -5.82 8.92 -11.40
N ASP A 101 -6.83 9.57 -10.81
CA ASP A 101 -8.10 8.93 -10.48
C ASP A 101 -8.81 8.42 -11.73
N MET A 102 -8.86 9.21 -12.82
CA MET A 102 -9.43 8.76 -14.09
C MET A 102 -8.73 7.52 -14.65
N PHE A 103 -7.39 7.48 -14.59
CA PHE A 103 -6.61 6.31 -15.02
C PHE A 103 -6.91 5.08 -14.16
N MET A 104 -6.87 5.22 -12.83
CA MET A 104 -7.09 4.11 -11.90
C MET A 104 -8.54 3.59 -11.93
N GLN A 105 -9.53 4.47 -12.11
CA GLN A 105 -10.92 4.06 -12.34
C GLN A 105 -11.07 3.28 -13.65
N GLY A 106 -10.34 3.64 -14.71
CA GLY A 106 -10.32 2.89 -15.98
C GLY A 106 -9.85 1.44 -15.85
N LEU A 107 -8.95 1.16 -14.89
CA LEU A 107 -8.51 -0.20 -14.56
C LEU A 107 -9.62 -1.05 -13.90
N GLN A 108 -10.65 -0.42 -13.33
CA GLN A 108 -11.81 -1.06 -12.69
C GLN A 108 -11.41 -2.04 -11.56
N LEU A 109 -10.42 -1.68 -10.75
CA LEU A 109 -9.84 -2.57 -9.75
C LEU A 109 -10.83 -3.07 -8.69
N ARG A 110 -11.84 -2.28 -8.32
CA ARG A 110 -12.87 -2.71 -7.36
C ARG A 110 -13.71 -3.88 -7.88
N GLU A 111 -14.11 -3.83 -9.15
CA GLU A 111 -14.86 -4.92 -9.79
C GLU A 111 -13.97 -6.15 -9.98
N ARG A 112 -12.70 -5.96 -10.38
CA ARG A 112 -11.72 -7.06 -10.50
C ARG A 112 -11.44 -7.71 -9.15
N ALA A 113 -11.31 -6.93 -8.07
CA ALA A 113 -11.16 -7.43 -6.71
C ALA A 113 -12.38 -8.27 -6.31
N GLY A 114 -13.60 -7.77 -6.53
CA GLY A 114 -14.84 -8.53 -6.32
C GLY A 114 -14.85 -9.88 -7.06
N ARG A 115 -14.54 -9.89 -8.36
CA ARG A 115 -14.43 -11.13 -9.15
C ARG A 115 -13.32 -12.07 -8.67
N ASN A 116 -12.24 -11.55 -8.12
CA ASN A 116 -11.18 -12.36 -7.51
C ASN A 116 -11.63 -12.97 -6.17
N LEU A 117 -12.48 -12.28 -5.38
CA LEU A 117 -13.05 -12.83 -4.15
C LEU A 117 -13.87 -14.10 -4.45
N ASP A 118 -14.65 -14.11 -5.52
CA ASP A 118 -15.48 -15.27 -5.94
C ASP A 118 -14.63 -16.52 -6.24
N GLY A 119 -13.36 -16.35 -6.59
CA GLY A 119 -12.40 -17.44 -6.84
C GLY A 119 -11.59 -17.91 -5.63
N LEU A 120 -11.74 -17.28 -4.45
CA LEU A 120 -11.01 -17.68 -3.25
C LEU A 120 -11.54 -19.00 -2.68
N THR A 121 -10.65 -19.79 -2.08
CA THR A 121 -11.09 -20.92 -1.25
C THR A 121 -11.80 -20.41 0.02
N PRO A 122 -12.71 -21.20 0.62
CA PRO A 122 -13.40 -20.80 1.85
C PRO A 122 -12.44 -20.40 2.98
N GLU A 123 -11.33 -21.13 3.11
CA GLU A 123 -10.31 -20.93 4.15
C GLU A 123 -9.59 -19.59 3.97
N LEU A 124 -9.13 -19.29 2.74
CA LEU A 124 -8.48 -18.01 2.45
C LEU A 124 -9.46 -16.83 2.59
N ARG A 125 -10.73 -17.01 2.21
CA ARG A 125 -11.76 -15.99 2.44
C ARG A 125 -11.97 -15.72 3.93
N GLU A 126 -12.00 -16.76 4.77
CA GLU A 126 -12.09 -16.61 6.24
C GLU A 126 -10.86 -15.91 6.83
N GLU A 127 -9.65 -16.27 6.38
CA GLU A 127 -8.40 -15.63 6.81
C GLU A 127 -8.36 -14.13 6.48
N LEU A 128 -8.76 -13.75 5.26
CA LEU A 128 -8.85 -12.35 4.87
C LEU A 128 -9.98 -11.60 5.62
N GLN A 129 -11.11 -12.27 5.87
CA GLN A 129 -12.21 -11.67 6.64
C GLN A 129 -11.78 -11.39 8.08
N ALA A 130 -11.09 -12.33 8.74
CA ALA A 130 -10.56 -12.12 10.08
C ALA A 130 -9.64 -10.89 10.15
N TYR A 131 -8.74 -10.72 9.17
CA TYR A 131 -7.92 -9.52 9.05
C TYR A 131 -8.75 -8.24 8.90
N VAL A 132 -9.79 -8.24 8.07
CA VAL A 132 -10.70 -7.08 7.86
C VAL A 132 -11.51 -6.75 9.13
N ASP A 133 -12.06 -7.77 9.80
CA ASP A 133 -12.79 -7.61 11.07
C ASP A 133 -11.88 -6.95 12.11
N GLY A 134 -10.65 -7.43 12.22
CA GLY A 134 -9.63 -6.89 13.10
C GLY A 134 -9.19 -5.47 12.74
N PHE A 135 -9.05 -5.15 11.44
CA PHE A 135 -8.73 -3.80 10.97
C PHE A 135 -9.84 -2.80 11.32
N ASN A 136 -11.11 -3.19 11.13
CA ASN A 136 -12.26 -2.39 11.53
C ASN A 136 -12.36 -2.21 13.05
N ALA A 137 -12.15 -3.28 13.83
CA ALA A 137 -12.04 -3.18 15.29
C ALA A 137 -10.89 -2.25 15.73
N GLY A 138 -9.78 -2.24 14.97
CA GLY A 138 -8.67 -1.31 15.16
C GLY A 138 -9.09 0.15 14.93
N ILE A 139 -9.82 0.45 13.85
CA ILE A 139 -10.41 1.77 13.59
C ILE A 139 -11.31 2.20 14.76
N GLU A 140 -12.22 1.33 15.19
CA GLU A 140 -13.20 1.61 16.26
C GLU A 140 -12.54 1.82 17.64
N SER A 141 -11.38 1.20 17.88
CA SER A 141 -10.63 1.37 19.12
C SER A 141 -9.94 2.73 19.27
N LEU A 142 -9.78 3.49 18.17
CA LEU A 142 -9.03 4.73 18.19
C LEU A 142 -9.78 5.83 18.97
N PRO A 143 -9.14 6.49 19.97
CA PRO A 143 -9.79 7.54 20.76
C PRO A 143 -10.06 8.82 19.94
N ALA A 144 -9.39 8.97 18.80
CA ALA A 144 -9.66 9.95 17.76
C ALA A 144 -8.99 9.47 16.45
N PRO A 145 -9.51 9.85 15.27
CA PRO A 145 -8.82 9.59 14.01
C PRO A 145 -7.38 10.16 13.97
N PRO A 146 -6.49 9.58 13.14
CA PRO A 146 -5.19 10.15 12.85
C PRO A 146 -5.27 11.63 12.44
N ILE A 147 -4.19 12.38 12.65
CA ILE A 147 -4.18 13.84 12.47
C ILE A 147 -4.55 14.25 11.04
N GLU A 148 -4.19 13.42 10.05
CA GLU A 148 -4.42 13.61 8.63
C GLU A 148 -5.92 13.73 8.31
N TYR A 149 -6.75 12.81 8.82
CA TYR A 149 -8.22 12.87 8.69
C TYR A 149 -8.78 14.16 9.29
N ARG A 150 -8.25 14.59 10.45
CA ARG A 150 -8.69 15.79 11.18
C ARG A 150 -8.19 17.10 10.57
N VAL A 151 -7.14 17.03 9.75
CA VAL A 151 -6.62 18.17 8.98
C VAL A 151 -7.37 18.31 7.65
N LEU A 152 -7.57 17.19 6.94
CA LEU A 152 -8.31 17.11 5.68
C LEU A 152 -9.83 17.28 5.85
N ASP A 153 -10.36 17.07 7.07
CA ASP A 153 -11.80 17.11 7.41
C ASP A 153 -12.60 16.02 6.66
N VAL A 154 -12.05 14.80 6.67
CA VAL A 154 -12.59 13.63 5.95
C VAL A 154 -12.89 12.48 6.90
N PRO A 155 -13.97 11.71 6.68
CA PRO A 155 -14.31 10.57 7.53
C PRO A 155 -13.35 9.39 7.32
N VAL A 156 -13.25 8.54 8.34
CA VAL A 156 -12.70 7.19 8.17
C VAL A 156 -13.82 6.30 7.63
N GLU A 157 -13.58 5.62 6.52
CA GLU A 157 -14.49 4.62 5.96
C GLU A 157 -14.03 3.21 6.40
N PRO A 158 -14.94 2.28 6.78
CA PRO A 158 -14.59 0.90 7.10
C PRO A 158 -13.83 0.20 5.96
N TRP A 159 -13.01 -0.79 6.30
CA TRP A 159 -12.33 -1.67 5.34
C TRP A 159 -13.21 -2.83 4.89
N THR A 160 -13.04 -3.26 3.64
CA THR A 160 -13.69 -4.45 3.06
C THR A 160 -12.66 -5.47 2.54
N LEU A 161 -13.12 -6.64 2.11
CA LEU A 161 -12.26 -7.65 1.48
C LEU A 161 -11.63 -7.16 0.16
N GLU A 162 -12.35 -6.33 -0.60
CA GLU A 162 -11.85 -5.72 -1.84
C GLU A 162 -10.67 -4.77 -1.57
N ASP A 163 -10.69 -4.03 -0.46
CA ASP A 163 -9.59 -3.15 -0.06
C ASP A 163 -8.29 -3.93 0.15
N VAL A 164 -8.38 -5.12 0.76
CA VAL A 164 -7.23 -6.03 0.95
C VAL A 164 -6.64 -6.42 -0.40
N LEU A 165 -7.47 -6.89 -1.33
CA LEU A 165 -7.01 -7.35 -2.66
C LEU A 165 -6.52 -6.23 -3.57
N ALA A 166 -6.91 -4.97 -3.32
CA ALA A 166 -6.47 -3.82 -4.10
C ALA A 166 -5.01 -3.43 -3.81
N THR A 167 -4.52 -3.63 -2.58
CA THR A 167 -3.16 -3.19 -2.21
C THR A 167 -2.02 -3.98 -2.89
N PRO A 168 -2.06 -5.32 -3.06
CA PRO A 168 -1.05 -6.04 -3.85
C PRO A 168 -1.03 -5.64 -5.33
N PHE A 169 -2.15 -5.20 -5.91
CA PHE A 169 -2.16 -4.73 -7.30
C PHE A 169 -1.27 -3.50 -7.49
N ILE A 170 -1.37 -2.52 -6.58
CA ILE A 170 -0.53 -1.32 -6.62
C ILE A 170 0.95 -1.67 -6.51
N GLN A 171 1.31 -2.59 -5.60
CA GLN A 171 2.69 -3.04 -5.44
C GLN A 171 3.19 -3.79 -6.68
N SER A 172 2.41 -4.73 -7.22
CA SER A 172 2.75 -5.47 -8.44
C SER A 172 2.95 -4.54 -9.64
N TRP A 173 2.16 -3.47 -9.76
CA TRP A 173 2.31 -2.49 -10.83
C TRP A 173 3.51 -1.56 -10.59
N ASN A 174 3.78 -1.19 -9.34
CA ASN A 174 4.96 -0.40 -8.98
C ASN A 174 6.29 -1.13 -9.30
N LEU A 175 6.29 -2.45 -9.12
CA LEU A 175 7.43 -3.33 -9.39
C LEU A 175 7.50 -3.79 -10.86
N ALA A 176 6.55 -3.39 -11.71
CA ALA A 176 6.58 -3.70 -13.14
C ALA A 176 7.33 -2.61 -13.91
N GLU A 177 8.54 -2.91 -14.38
CA GLU A 177 9.34 -1.97 -15.17
C GLU A 177 8.80 -1.77 -16.60
N ASN A 178 8.23 -2.83 -17.20
CA ASN A 178 7.86 -2.85 -18.62
C ASN A 178 6.82 -1.80 -19.05
N PRO A 179 5.75 -1.47 -18.28
CA PRO A 179 4.70 -0.58 -18.77
C PRO A 179 5.21 0.86 -18.96
N SER A 180 6.23 1.28 -18.20
CA SER A 180 6.86 2.61 -18.33
C SER A 180 7.75 2.70 -19.57
N VAL A 181 8.45 1.61 -19.89
CA VAL A 181 9.29 1.50 -21.09
C VAL A 181 8.40 1.47 -22.34
N GLU A 182 7.38 0.61 -22.35
CA GLU A 182 6.43 0.47 -23.44
C GLU A 182 5.64 1.76 -23.68
N ALA A 183 5.04 2.36 -22.64
CA ALA A 183 4.30 3.61 -22.78
C ALA A 183 5.17 4.74 -23.37
N PHE A 184 6.43 4.87 -22.93
CA PHE A 184 7.33 5.89 -23.46
C PHE A 184 7.80 5.60 -24.89
N ALA A 185 8.03 4.33 -25.24
CA ALA A 185 8.27 3.92 -26.62
C ALA A 185 7.08 4.25 -27.53
N LEU A 186 5.85 4.03 -27.08
CA LEU A 186 4.63 4.37 -27.80
C LEU A 186 4.44 5.88 -27.95
N MET A 187 4.71 6.68 -26.90
CA MET A 187 4.66 8.15 -26.96
C MET A 187 5.69 8.76 -27.92
N THR A 188 6.76 8.02 -28.24
CA THR A 188 7.88 8.49 -29.09
C THR A 188 7.97 7.80 -30.45
N ARG A 189 7.05 6.86 -30.76
CA ARG A 189 7.08 6.03 -31.98
C ARG A 189 7.08 6.82 -33.30
N ASP A 190 6.42 7.97 -33.33
CA ASP A 190 6.34 8.84 -34.50
C ASP A 190 7.52 9.83 -34.59
N GLN A 191 8.38 9.85 -33.56
CA GLN A 191 9.59 10.71 -33.45
C GLN A 191 10.89 9.91 -33.63
N LEU A 192 10.83 8.59 -33.53
CA LEU A 192 11.99 7.68 -33.60
C LEU A 192 11.80 6.64 -34.71
N SER A 193 12.88 6.33 -35.44
CA SER A 193 12.89 5.12 -36.28
C SER A 193 12.86 3.87 -35.41
N VAL A 194 12.33 2.76 -35.96
CA VAL A 194 12.23 1.46 -35.27
C VAL A 194 13.58 1.04 -34.66
N ASP A 195 14.68 1.20 -35.39
CA ASP A 195 16.03 0.89 -34.89
C ASP A 195 16.40 1.71 -33.65
N ARG A 196 16.11 3.02 -33.64
CA ARG A 196 16.37 3.89 -32.48
C ARG A 196 15.46 3.60 -31.30
N ALA A 197 14.21 3.20 -31.56
CA ALA A 197 13.31 2.74 -30.50
C ALA A 197 13.81 1.41 -29.90
N ASN A 198 14.34 0.50 -30.72
CA ASN A 198 14.98 -0.74 -30.27
C ASN A 198 16.28 -0.47 -29.48
N ASP A 199 17.13 0.46 -29.92
CA ASP A 199 18.35 0.86 -29.20
C ASP A 199 18.05 1.36 -27.78
N LEU A 200 16.97 2.14 -27.62
CA LEU A 200 16.58 2.76 -26.36
C LEU A 200 15.73 1.85 -25.44
N PHE A 201 14.88 1.00 -26.01
CA PHE A 201 13.82 0.31 -25.27
C PHE A 201 13.79 -1.23 -25.47
N ARG A 202 14.62 -1.77 -26.37
CA ARG A 202 14.73 -3.22 -26.67
C ARG A 202 13.38 -3.91 -26.94
N LEU A 203 12.58 -3.32 -27.81
CA LEU A 203 11.19 -3.72 -28.09
C LEU A 203 11.07 -4.99 -28.96
N SER A 204 12.17 -5.40 -29.59
CA SER A 204 12.25 -6.61 -30.41
C SER A 204 13.70 -7.12 -30.46
N GLY A 205 13.87 -8.43 -30.62
CA GLY A 205 15.18 -9.08 -30.65
C GLY A 205 15.24 -10.36 -29.82
N GLU A 206 16.42 -10.97 -29.76
CA GLU A 206 16.67 -12.18 -28.97
C GLU A 206 16.56 -11.88 -27.47
N GLY A 207 15.74 -12.66 -26.75
CA GLY A 207 15.43 -12.45 -25.33
C GLY A 207 14.25 -11.51 -25.04
N VAL A 208 13.65 -10.88 -26.06
CA VAL A 208 12.39 -10.14 -25.90
C VAL A 208 11.21 -11.11 -25.97
N ALA A 209 10.26 -11.00 -25.05
CA ALA A 209 9.08 -11.87 -25.02
C ALA A 209 8.22 -11.69 -26.29
N THR A 210 7.93 -12.80 -26.98
CA THR A 210 7.13 -12.81 -28.22
C THR A 210 5.64 -12.51 -27.99
N GLU A 211 5.19 -12.45 -26.75
CA GLU A 211 3.80 -12.14 -26.36
C GLU A 211 3.57 -10.63 -26.08
N SER A 212 4.54 -9.75 -26.37
CA SER A 212 4.52 -8.33 -25.98
C SER A 212 3.39 -7.47 -26.59
N GLY A 213 2.49 -8.04 -27.40
CA GLY A 213 1.37 -7.32 -28.03
C GLY A 213 1.81 -6.14 -28.91
N TRP A 214 3.10 -6.05 -29.26
CA TRP A 214 3.71 -4.81 -29.72
C TRP A 214 3.11 -4.28 -31.03
N ASP A 215 2.67 -5.16 -31.93
CA ASP A 215 1.98 -4.78 -33.17
C ASP A 215 0.60 -4.14 -32.94
N GLU A 216 -0.11 -4.52 -31.87
CA GLU A 216 -1.36 -3.90 -31.45
C GLU A 216 -1.07 -2.58 -30.73
N LEU A 217 -0.19 -2.63 -29.71
CA LEU A 217 0.21 -1.47 -28.90
C LEU A 217 0.75 -0.33 -29.75
N ARG A 218 1.61 -0.60 -30.75
CA ARG A 218 2.19 0.43 -31.64
C ARG A 218 1.16 1.15 -32.50
N THR A 219 -0.08 0.65 -32.59
CA THR A 219 -1.18 1.32 -33.31
C THR A 219 -2.24 1.92 -32.37
N ALA A 220 -2.23 1.56 -31.09
CA ALA A 220 -3.13 2.11 -30.09
C ALA A 220 -2.94 3.62 -29.89
N ASP A 221 -4.03 4.36 -29.67
CA ASP A 221 -3.96 5.74 -29.17
C ASP A 221 -3.87 5.73 -27.64
N ILE A 222 -2.67 5.98 -27.12
CA ILE A 222 -2.41 6.07 -25.68
C ILE A 222 -2.43 7.51 -25.17
N ALA A 223 -2.63 8.52 -26.03
CA ALA A 223 -2.62 9.93 -25.62
C ALA A 223 -3.68 10.26 -24.54
N PRO A 224 -4.91 9.69 -24.56
CA PRO A 224 -5.90 9.90 -23.50
C PRO A 224 -5.47 9.37 -22.12
N PHE A 225 -4.65 8.32 -22.08
CA PHE A 225 -4.27 7.62 -20.84
C PHE A 225 -2.93 8.10 -20.27
N SER A 226 -2.04 8.61 -21.14
CA SER A 226 -0.67 9.00 -20.79
C SER A 226 -0.58 10.01 -19.62
N PRO A 227 -1.41 11.06 -19.52
CA PRO A 227 -1.32 12.00 -18.39
C PRO A 227 -1.62 11.34 -17.03
N GLY A 228 -2.62 10.47 -16.98
CA GLY A 228 -2.99 9.74 -15.76
C GLY A 228 -1.95 8.67 -15.36
N TYR A 229 -1.39 7.97 -16.34
CA TYR A 229 -0.29 7.03 -16.11
C TYR A 229 0.99 7.71 -15.60
N LEU A 230 1.34 8.88 -16.16
CA LEU A 230 2.47 9.68 -15.68
C LEU A 230 2.23 10.26 -14.27
N ALA A 231 0.99 10.64 -13.95
CA ALA A 231 0.62 11.07 -12.60
C ALA A 231 0.70 9.90 -11.58
N PHE A 232 0.23 8.71 -11.95
CA PHE A 232 0.31 7.50 -11.14
C PHE A 232 1.77 7.09 -10.84
N THR A 233 2.60 6.96 -11.88
CA THR A 233 4.02 6.62 -11.71
C THR A 233 4.77 7.70 -10.92
N GLY A 234 4.49 8.98 -11.17
CA GLY A 234 5.04 10.09 -10.40
C GLY A 234 4.68 10.04 -8.90
N ALA A 235 3.46 9.62 -8.56
CA ALA A 235 3.00 9.51 -7.17
C ALA A 235 3.68 8.37 -6.39
N LEU A 236 4.20 7.34 -7.07
CA LEU A 236 4.88 6.19 -6.47
C LEU A 236 6.41 6.35 -6.37
N GLY A 237 6.96 7.52 -6.75
CA GLY A 237 8.40 7.81 -6.72
C GLY A 237 9.02 8.11 -8.09
N GLY A 238 8.24 7.97 -9.17
CA GLY A 238 8.69 8.20 -10.54
C GLY A 238 8.95 6.89 -11.29
N ARG A 239 9.85 6.95 -12.28
CA ARG A 239 10.33 5.73 -12.94
C ARG A 239 11.30 5.02 -11.99
N PRO A 240 11.18 3.70 -11.76
CA PRO A 240 12.28 2.96 -11.16
C PRO A 240 13.54 3.19 -12.00
N SER A 241 14.66 3.38 -11.33
CA SER A 241 15.95 3.43 -12.03
C SER A 241 16.27 2.04 -12.54
N GLN A 242 16.91 1.89 -13.70
CA GLN A 242 17.30 0.58 -14.27
C GLN A 242 18.41 -0.16 -13.46
N ALA A 243 18.52 0.13 -12.17
CA ALA A 243 19.54 -0.34 -11.24
C ALA A 243 18.97 -0.74 -9.87
N GLU A 244 17.66 -0.98 -9.78
CA GLU A 244 17.02 -1.49 -8.57
C GLU A 244 17.08 -3.02 -8.54
N ALA A 245 17.96 -3.55 -7.70
CA ALA A 245 18.14 -4.99 -7.48
C ALA A 245 18.30 -5.25 -5.98
N SER A 246 17.72 -6.35 -5.48
CA SER A 246 17.80 -6.76 -4.06
C SER A 246 18.78 -7.90 -3.85
N ASN A 247 19.31 -8.06 -2.63
CA ASN A 247 20.11 -9.24 -2.28
C ASN A 247 19.26 -10.28 -1.51
N HIS A 248 19.51 -11.56 -1.77
CA HIS A 248 19.06 -12.66 -0.90
C HIS A 248 20.13 -13.76 -0.89
N TRP A 249 20.58 -14.18 0.28
CA TRP A 249 21.58 -15.25 0.44
C TRP A 249 21.03 -16.38 1.31
N VAL A 250 21.31 -17.62 0.92
CA VAL A 250 21.07 -18.82 1.72
C VAL A 250 22.38 -19.56 1.88
N VAL A 251 22.81 -19.75 3.13
CA VAL A 251 23.99 -20.54 3.48
C VAL A 251 23.51 -21.85 4.10
N GLY A 252 23.84 -22.98 3.46
CA GLY A 252 23.50 -24.30 3.97
C GLY A 252 24.27 -24.63 5.25
N GLY A 253 23.66 -25.37 6.18
CA GLY A 253 24.21 -25.63 7.51
C GLY A 253 25.60 -26.28 7.55
N ALA A 254 26.00 -26.99 6.48
CA ALA A 254 27.36 -27.51 6.28
C ALA A 254 28.45 -26.41 6.19
N HIS A 255 28.06 -25.15 6.10
CA HIS A 255 28.92 -23.96 6.02
C HIS A 255 28.71 -22.99 7.20
N SER A 256 28.16 -23.49 8.32
CA SER A 256 27.88 -22.72 9.54
C SER A 256 28.43 -23.43 10.78
N ASP A 257 28.84 -22.68 11.80
CA ASP A 257 29.46 -23.24 13.02
C ASP A 257 28.49 -24.09 13.87
N ASP A 258 27.18 -23.81 13.82
CA ASP A 258 26.16 -24.53 14.60
C ASP A 258 25.36 -25.57 13.78
N GLY A 259 25.73 -25.77 12.51
CA GLY A 259 25.11 -26.71 11.60
C GLY A 259 23.74 -26.28 11.05
N LYS A 260 23.24 -25.08 11.34
CA LYS A 260 21.92 -24.59 10.90
C LYS A 260 22.01 -23.72 9.64
N PRO A 261 21.00 -23.76 8.76
CA PRO A 261 20.98 -22.86 7.61
C PRO A 261 20.82 -21.40 8.05
N ILE A 262 21.48 -20.49 7.33
CA ILE A 262 21.35 -19.03 7.52
C ILE A 262 20.64 -18.47 6.28
N LEU A 263 19.60 -17.66 6.51
CA LEU A 263 18.89 -16.88 5.49
C LEU A 263 19.13 -15.40 5.75
N ALA A 264 19.54 -14.66 4.73
CA ALA A 264 19.65 -13.21 4.76
C ALA A 264 18.86 -12.63 3.58
N ASN A 265 17.84 -11.83 3.87
CA ASN A 265 17.03 -11.10 2.89
C ASN A 265 17.29 -9.60 3.05
N ASP A 266 17.51 -8.91 1.94
CA ASP A 266 17.90 -7.50 1.89
C ASP A 266 17.15 -6.83 0.72
N PRO A 267 15.83 -6.56 0.90
CA PRO A 267 14.99 -5.99 -0.14
C PRO A 267 15.24 -4.49 -0.29
N HIS A 268 15.76 -4.11 -1.46
CA HIS A 268 16.00 -2.71 -1.82
C HIS A 268 14.75 -2.12 -2.48
N LEU A 269 14.04 -1.27 -1.75
CA LEU A 269 12.94 -0.44 -2.25
C LEU A 269 13.09 0.99 -1.74
N GLY A 270 12.42 1.94 -2.40
CA GLY A 270 12.46 3.36 -2.05
C GLY A 270 12.13 3.61 -0.57
N GLN A 271 12.98 4.39 0.11
CA GLN A 271 12.76 4.74 1.51
C GLN A 271 11.62 5.76 1.65
N SER A 272 10.68 5.48 2.54
CA SER A 272 9.50 6.30 2.81
C SER A 272 9.24 6.43 4.32
N VAL A 273 8.48 7.46 4.69
CA VAL A 273 7.98 7.66 6.05
C VAL A 273 6.47 7.90 5.98
N PRO A 274 5.62 7.01 6.54
CA PRO A 274 5.97 5.71 7.13
C PRO A 274 6.54 4.72 6.10
N SER A 275 7.39 3.80 6.56
CA SER A 275 8.04 2.77 5.72
C SER A 275 7.03 1.91 4.97
N LEU A 276 7.40 1.41 3.79
CA LEU A 276 6.63 0.40 3.06
C LEU A 276 6.48 -0.88 3.90
N TRP A 277 7.55 -1.28 4.58
CA TRP A 277 7.58 -2.49 5.38
C TRP A 277 6.97 -2.26 6.77
N TYR A 278 6.29 -3.27 7.29
CA TYR A 278 5.80 -3.37 8.66
C TYR A 278 6.35 -4.66 9.25
N VAL A 279 7.11 -4.56 10.35
CA VAL A 279 7.70 -5.73 11.03
C VAL A 279 6.73 -6.19 12.11
N VAL A 280 6.48 -7.48 12.19
CA VAL A 280 5.59 -8.14 13.16
C VAL A 280 6.08 -9.57 13.40
N ASP A 281 5.90 -10.09 14.62
CA ASP A 281 6.05 -11.52 14.97
C ASP A 281 4.68 -12.03 15.38
N ILE A 282 4.14 -12.98 14.62
CA ILE A 282 2.76 -13.44 14.78
C ILE A 282 2.70 -14.92 15.11
N ARG A 283 1.93 -15.26 16.16
CA ARG A 283 1.66 -16.65 16.56
C ARG A 283 0.19 -16.84 16.86
N GLY A 284 -0.39 -17.84 16.21
CA GLY A 284 -1.80 -18.24 16.35
C GLY A 284 -1.89 -19.76 16.47
N GLY A 285 -2.00 -20.26 17.70
CA GLY A 285 -1.84 -21.69 17.99
C GLY A 285 -0.45 -22.20 17.58
N ASP A 286 -0.41 -23.28 16.79
CA ASP A 286 0.84 -23.84 16.26
C ASP A 286 1.43 -23.03 15.08
N TRP A 287 0.64 -22.15 14.45
CA TRP A 287 1.12 -21.33 13.33
C TRP A 287 1.98 -20.17 13.81
N ARG A 288 3.07 -19.90 13.07
CA ARG A 288 4.01 -18.81 13.32
C ARG A 288 4.45 -18.19 11.99
N ALA A 289 4.49 -16.87 11.93
CA ALA A 289 5.06 -16.10 10.81
C ALA A 289 5.77 -14.83 11.33
#